data_AF-A0AAP8DSN2-F1
#
_entry.id   AF-A0AAP8DSN2-F1
#
_cell.length_a   1.000
_cell.length_b   1.000
_cell.length_c   1.000
_cell.angle_alpha   90.00
_cell.angle_beta   90.00
_cell.angle_gamma   90.00
#
_symmetry.space_group_name_H-M   'P 1'
#
loop_
_entity.id
_entity.type
_entity.pdbx_description
1 polymer ?
#
loop_
_entity_poly.entity_id
_entity_poly.type
_entity_poly.pdbx_seq_one_letter_code
_entity_poly.pdbx_strand_id
1 'polypeptide(L)' 'MKLWTYLGKNVRIELKNGQKFIGIVDDYDDEIDSDRGEDFIYLEVGMEILFGFYESEIKSIEVID' A
#
# COMPACT_ATOMS: atom_id res chain seq x y z
N MET A 1 1.05 5.33 -9.41
CA MET A 1 -0.33 5.15 -8.93
C MET A 1 -0.55 6.29 -7.95
N LYS A 2 -1.76 6.82 -7.78
CA LYS A 2 -1.96 7.90 -6.79
C LYS A 2 -2.16 7.29 -5.39
N LEU A 3 -1.08 6.77 -4.78
CA LEU A 3 -1.16 5.94 -3.56
C LEU A 3 -1.82 6.68 -2.37
N TRP A 4 -1.55 7.97 -2.22
CA TRP A 4 -2.20 8.83 -1.21
C TRP A 4 -3.74 8.84 -1.27
N THR A 5 -4.34 8.51 -2.42
CA THR A 5 -5.81 8.47 -2.55
C THR A 5 -6.45 7.29 -1.83
N TYR A 6 -5.65 6.35 -1.33
CA TYR A 6 -6.10 5.19 -0.59
C TYR A 6 -5.96 5.33 0.92
N LEU A 7 -5.34 6.41 1.42
CA LEU A 7 -5.13 6.65 2.85
C LEU A 7 -6.43 6.49 3.66
N GLY A 8 -6.37 5.68 4.72
CA GLY A 8 -7.51 5.37 5.60
C GLY A 8 -8.56 4.44 5.01
N LYS A 9 -8.39 3.92 3.79
CA LYS A 9 -9.35 2.99 3.16
C LYS A 9 -8.95 1.55 3.43
N ASN A 10 -9.96 0.69 3.62
CA ASN A 10 -9.79 -0.74 3.54
C ASN A 10 -9.62 -1.15 2.07
N VAL A 11 -8.50 -1.80 1.75
CA VAL A 11 -8.12 -2.14 0.38
C VAL A 11 -7.68 -3.58 0.26
N ARG A 12 -7.84 -4.12 -0.95
CA ARG A 12 -7.14 -5.31 -1.41
C ARG A 12 -5.97 -4.88 -2.29
N ILE A 13 -4.75 -5.22 -1.86
CA ILE A 13 -3.53 -5.05 -2.66
C ILE A 13 -3.17 -6.39 -3.31
N GLU A 14 -2.98 -6.41 -4.62
CA GLU A 14 -2.34 -7.51 -5.34
C GLU A 14 -0.94 -7.08 -5.77
N LEU A 15 0.08 -7.85 -5.39
CA LEU A 15 1.47 -7.63 -5.82
C LEU A 15 1.73 -8.30 -7.17
N LYS A 16 2.78 -7.85 -7.86
CA LYS A 16 3.20 -8.42 -9.16
C LYS A 16 3.60 -9.90 -9.08
N ASN A 17 4.00 -10.36 -7.90
CA ASN A 17 4.30 -11.77 -7.65
C ASN A 17 3.05 -12.63 -7.37
N GLY A 18 1.85 -12.05 -7.39
CA GLY A 18 0.57 -12.73 -7.18
C GLY A 18 0.10 -12.81 -5.73
N GLN A 19 0.91 -12.36 -4.75
CA GLN A 19 0.46 -12.27 -3.36
C GLN A 19 -0.62 -11.21 -3.19
N LYS A 20 -1.53 -11.45 -2.23
CA LYS A 20 -2.68 -10.58 -1.96
C LYS A 20 -2.76 -10.27 -0.47
N PHE A 21 -3.05 -9.01 -0.17
CA PHE A 21 -3.22 -8.50 1.19
C PHE A 21 -4.53 -7.74 1.27
N ILE A 22 -5.19 -7.82 2.42
CA ILE A 22 -6.37 -7.03 2.76
C ILE A 22 -6.07 -6.31 4.06
N GLY A 23 -6.26 -4.99 4.07
CA GLY A 23 -5.95 -4.16 5.23
C GLY A 23 -6.33 -2.70 5.01
N ILE A 24 -6.11 -1.90 6.04
CA ILE A 24 -6.34 -0.45 6.01
C ILE A 24 -5.03 0.22 5.61
N VAL A 25 -5.08 1.17 4.69
CA VAL A 25 -3.91 2.01 4.40
C VAL A 25 -3.67 2.95 5.56
N ASP A 26 -2.54 2.79 6.21
CA ASP A 26 -2.15 3.54 7.42
C ASP A 26 -1.43 4.84 7.06
N ASP A 27 -0.45 4.77 6.15
CA ASP A 27 0.38 5.92 5.77
C ASP A 27 0.94 5.80 4.34
N TYR A 28 1.56 6.88 3.86
CA TYR A 28 2.17 7.00 2.53
C TYR A 28 3.41 7.92 2.57
N ASP A 29 4.48 7.46 1.93
CA ASP A 29 5.66 8.28 1.63
C ASP A 29 5.75 8.54 0.12
N ASP A 30 6.07 9.77 -0.27
CA ASP A 30 6.33 10.13 -1.66
C ASP A 30 7.79 9.80 -2.07
N GLU A 31 8.12 10.01 -3.34
CA GLU A 31 9.48 9.79 -3.85
C GLU A 31 10.58 10.60 -3.13
N ILE A 32 10.24 11.70 -2.46
CA ILE A 32 11.21 12.56 -1.77
C ILE A 32 11.51 11.99 -0.38
N ASP A 33 10.47 11.50 0.30
CA ASP A 33 10.56 10.98 1.67
C ASP A 33 10.95 9.48 1.71
N SER A 34 10.80 8.77 0.59
CA SER A 34 11.14 7.35 0.43
C SER A 34 12.64 7.09 0.24
N ASP A 35 13.17 6.09 0.96
CA ASP A 35 14.56 5.61 0.86
C ASP A 35 14.96 5.14 -0.56
N ARG A 36 14.00 4.84 -1.43
CA ARG A 36 14.23 4.34 -2.80
C ARG A 36 13.91 5.35 -3.89
N GLY A 37 13.51 6.57 -3.53
CA GLY A 37 13.08 7.56 -4.53
C GLY A 37 11.78 7.13 -5.24
N GLU A 38 10.90 6.44 -4.53
CA GLU A 38 9.70 5.81 -5.10
C GLU A 38 8.54 5.85 -4.10
N ASP A 39 7.36 6.24 -4.59
CA ASP A 39 6.09 6.19 -3.87
C ASP A 39 5.89 4.86 -3.13
N PHE A 40 5.49 4.95 -1.87
CA PHE A 40 5.42 3.82 -0.94
C PHE A 40 4.18 3.91 -0.06
N ILE A 41 3.59 2.76 0.29
CA ILE A 41 2.37 2.71 1.11
C ILE A 41 2.50 1.72 2.27
N TYR A 42 1.98 2.12 3.43
CA TYR A 42 1.86 1.29 4.61
C TYR A 42 0.45 0.70 4.72
N LEU A 43 0.36 -0.61 4.92
CA LEU A 43 -0.89 -1.36 5.04
C LEU A 43 -0.95 -2.05 6.41
N GLU A 44 -1.90 -1.63 7.24
CA GLU A 44 -2.25 -2.28 8.49
C GLU A 44 -3.14 -3.50 8.23
N VAL A 45 -2.68 -4.67 8.65
CA VAL A 45 -3.38 -5.94 8.53
C VAL A 45 -3.68 -6.49 9.92
N GLY A 46 -4.96 -6.71 10.22
CA GLY A 46 -5.39 -7.38 11.45
C GLY A 46 -5.07 -6.64 12.75
N MET A 47 -4.97 -5.30 12.71
CA MET A 47 -4.72 -4.42 13.85
C MET A 47 -3.33 -4.51 14.51
N GLU A 48 -2.41 -5.31 13.97
CA GLU A 48 -1.11 -5.57 14.63
C GLU A 48 0.07 -5.60 13.66
N ILE A 49 -0.16 -5.79 12.36
CA ILE A 49 0.91 -5.99 11.38
C ILE A 49 0.90 -4.86 10.38
N LEU A 50 2.01 -4.14 10.29
CA LEU A 50 2.24 -3.10 9.28
C LEU A 50 3.11 -3.66 8.15
N PHE A 51 2.56 -3.72 6.95
CA PHE A 51 3.30 -4.06 5.74
C PHE A 51 3.62 -2.80 4.94
N GLY A 52 4.79 -2.79 4.32
CA GLY A 52 5.22 -1.72 3.43
C GLY A 52 5.36 -2.21 2.00
N PHE A 53 4.84 -1.44 1.04
CA PHE A 53 4.93 -1.79 -0.38
C PHE A 53 5.35 -0.59 -1.23
N TYR A 54 6.39 -0.78 -2.04
CA TYR A 54 6.76 0.20 -3.06
C TYR A 54 5.81 0.12 -4.24
N GLU A 55 5.56 1.24 -4.91
CA GLU A 55 4.64 1.29 -6.05
C GLU A 55 5.00 0.25 -7.13
N SER A 56 6.29 0.05 -7.41
CA SER A 56 6.81 -0.91 -8.38
C SER A 56 6.51 -2.36 -8.03
N GLU A 57 6.15 -2.68 -6.80
CA GLU A 57 5.79 -4.03 -6.37
C GLU A 57 4.29 -4.30 -6.55
N ILE A 58 3.50 -3.22 -6.59
CA ILE A 58 2.04 -3.26 -6.65
C ILE A 58 1.59 -3.48 -8.08
N LYS A 59 0.66 -4.43 -8.24
CA LYS A 59 -0.03 -4.67 -9.50
C LYS A 59 -1.38 -3.95 -9.54
N SER A 60 -2.14 -4.01 -8.46
CA SER A 60 -3.43 -3.32 -8.34
C SER A 60 -3.81 -3.07 -6.88
N ILE A 61 -4.57 -2.00 -6.66
CA ILE A 61 -5.23 -1.69 -5.39
C ILE A 61 -6.72 -1.50 -5.67
N GLU A 62 -7.55 -2.24 -4.94
CA GLU A 62 -9.01 -2.17 -4.99
C GLU A 62 -9.53 -1.74 -3.62
N VAL A 63 -10.33 -0.68 -3.56
CA VAL A 63 -11.05 -0.32 -2.33
C VAL A 63 -12.17 -1.33 -2.12
N ILE A 64 -12.23 -1.92 -0.93
CA ILE A 64 -13.24 -2.91 -0.56
C ILE A 64 -13.93 -2.45 0.72
N ASP A 65 -15.19 -2.05 0.58
CA ASP A 65 -16.07 -1.65 1.69
C ASP A 65 -16.32 -2.83 2.65
#